data_AF-A0A2G2KU09-F1
#
_entry.id   AF-A0A2G2KU09-F1
#
_cell.length_a   1.000
_cell.length_b   1.000
_cell.length_c   1.000
_cell.angle_alpha   90.00
_cell.angle_beta   90.00
_cell.angle_gamma   90.00
#
_symmetry.space_group_name_H-M   'P 1'
#
loop_
_entity.id
_entity.type
_entity.pdbx_description
1 polymer ?
#
loop_
_entity_poly.entity_id
_entity_poly.type
_entity_poly.pdbx_seq_one_letter_code
_entity_poly.pdbx_strand_id
1 'polypeptide(L)'
;MKKILFILVAFVVYLSYLQIWGGRDFSQIGIAIDKYDYSDDTDALTSDLSLIFSGGTVNQGGLATAQMAERVYYRWTDENGILQHSERRPNVDNYQTIRMGDLSIDIQKSLSQEEISRVLKR
;
A
#
# COMPACT_ATOMS: atom_id res chain seq x y z
N MET A 1 -8.66 54.63 -6.58
CA MET A 1 -7.94 54.06 -5.40
C MET A 1 -8.66 52.87 -4.77
N LYS A 2 -9.94 52.96 -4.35
CA LYS A 2 -10.67 51.84 -3.71
C LYS A 2 -10.71 50.53 -4.52
N LYS A 3 -10.89 50.60 -5.85
CA LYS A 3 -10.91 49.43 -6.74
C LYS A 3 -9.55 48.71 -6.82
N ILE A 4 -8.45 49.46 -6.82
CA ILE A 4 -7.09 48.90 -6.85
C ILE A 4 -6.78 48.17 -5.54
N LEU A 5 -7.20 48.75 -4.40
CA LEU A 5 -7.06 48.11 -3.09
C LEU A 5 -7.82 46.77 -3.03
N PHE A 6 -9.04 46.73 -3.58
CA PHE A 6 -9.84 45.49 -3.61
C PHE A 6 -9.18 44.39 -4.46
N ILE A 7 -8.63 44.75 -5.63
CA ILE A 7 -7.91 43.79 -6.49
C ILE A 7 -6.67 43.25 -5.78
N LEU A 8 -5.94 44.11 -5.06
CA LEU A 8 -4.74 43.71 -4.30
C LEU A 8 -5.10 42.76 -3.15
N VAL A 9 -6.17 43.03 -2.41
CA VAL A 9 -6.66 42.14 -1.35
C VAL A 9 -7.11 40.79 -1.94
N ALA A 10 -7.86 40.80 -3.03
CA ALA A 10 -8.29 39.57 -3.71
C ALA A 10 -7.09 38.75 -4.22
N PHE A 11 -6.05 39.41 -4.72
CA PHE A 11 -4.84 38.76 -5.20
C PHE A 11 -4.05 38.11 -4.05
N VAL A 12 -3.93 38.78 -2.90
CA VAL A 12 -3.28 38.21 -1.71
C VAL A 12 -4.06 36.99 -1.18
N VAL A 13 -5.40 37.08 -1.10
CA VAL A 13 -6.24 35.96 -0.69
C VAL A 13 -6.11 34.77 -1.65
N TYR A 14 -6.06 35.05 -2.96
CA TYR A 14 -5.87 34.01 -3.98
C TYR A 14 -4.49 33.34 -3.88
N LEU A 15 -3.43 34.11 -3.65
CA LEU A 15 -2.08 33.57 -3.45
C LEU A 15 -1.97 32.76 -2.15
N SER A 16 -2.56 33.23 -1.05
CA SER A 16 -2.60 32.48 0.22
C SER A 16 -3.39 31.17 0.08
N TYR A 17 -4.49 31.20 -0.67
CA TYR A 17 -5.24 29.99 -1.02
C TYR A 17 -4.37 29.02 -1.83
N LEU A 18 -3.68 29.48 -2.86
CA LEU A 18 -2.75 28.65 -3.63
C LEU A 18 -1.57 28.12 -2.80
N GLN A 19 -1.08 28.85 -1.79
CA GLN A 19 -0.03 28.35 -0.89
C GLN A 19 -0.53 27.26 0.06
N ILE A 20 -1.75 27.39 0.59
CA ILE A 20 -2.34 26.40 1.51
C ILE A 20 -2.68 25.10 0.76
N TRP A 21 -3.05 25.19 -0.52
CA TRP A 21 -3.51 24.04 -1.30
C TRP A 21 -2.48 23.51 -2.31
N GLY A 22 -1.50 24.32 -2.73
CA GLY A 22 -0.52 23.98 -3.77
C GLY A 22 0.59 23.02 -3.34
N GLY A 23 0.75 22.79 -2.03
CA GLY A 23 1.64 21.75 -1.49
C GLY A 23 0.92 20.44 -1.11
N ARG A 24 -0.41 20.35 -1.29
CA ARG A 24 -1.19 19.18 -0.91
C ARG A 24 -1.22 18.17 -2.04
N ASP A 25 -0.67 17.01 -1.76
CA ASP A 25 -0.68 15.88 -2.68
C ASP A 25 -2.00 15.12 -2.54
N PHE A 26 -3.02 15.58 -3.27
CA PHE A 26 -4.34 14.94 -3.31
C PHE A 26 -4.33 13.53 -3.93
N SER A 27 -3.23 13.10 -4.56
CA SER A 27 -3.09 11.71 -5.01
C SER A 27 -3.13 10.71 -3.85
N GLN A 28 -2.85 11.16 -2.62
CA GLN A 28 -2.90 10.35 -1.42
C GLN A 28 -4.31 10.03 -0.92
N ILE A 29 -5.34 10.72 -1.44
CA ILE A 29 -6.73 10.33 -1.18
C ILE A 29 -6.99 8.93 -1.72
N GLY A 30 -6.45 8.58 -2.90
CA GLY A 30 -6.57 7.24 -3.46
C GLY A 30 -5.99 6.19 -2.54
N ILE A 31 -4.82 6.46 -1.96
CA ILE A 31 -4.16 5.58 -0.99
C ILE A 31 -5.02 5.40 0.27
N ALA A 32 -5.62 6.47 0.80
CA ALA A 32 -6.46 6.38 1.99
C ALA A 32 -7.73 5.55 1.73
N ILE A 33 -8.34 5.69 0.55
CA ILE A 33 -9.51 4.91 0.12
C ILE A 33 -9.12 3.43 -0.07
N ASP A 34 -8.03 3.14 -0.76
CA ASP A 34 -7.54 1.77 -0.92
C ASP A 34 -7.31 1.11 0.44
N LYS A 35 -6.80 1.87 1.42
CA LYS A 35 -6.55 1.37 2.78
C LYS A 35 -7.86 1.03 3.50
N TYR A 36 -8.87 1.87 3.34
CA TYR A 36 -10.21 1.64 3.87
C TYR A 36 -10.86 0.40 3.23
N ASP A 37 -10.78 0.24 1.92
CA ASP A 37 -11.34 -0.93 1.23
C ASP A 37 -10.73 -2.25 1.72
N TYR A 38 -9.46 -2.23 2.15
CA TYR A 38 -8.79 -3.40 2.73
C TYR A 38 -9.09 -3.66 4.20
N SER A 39 -9.19 -2.61 5.04
CA SER A 39 -9.30 -2.78 6.49
C SER A 39 -10.71 -2.58 7.04
N ASP A 40 -11.63 -2.03 6.25
CA ASP A 40 -12.98 -1.59 6.64
C ASP A 40 -12.97 -0.66 7.87
N ASP A 41 -11.88 0.09 8.05
CA ASP A 41 -11.63 0.94 9.22
C ASP A 41 -11.96 2.40 8.89
N THR A 42 -13.18 2.81 9.28
CA THR A 42 -13.68 4.16 9.01
C THR A 42 -12.90 5.23 9.79
N ASP A 43 -12.45 4.92 11.02
CA ASP A 43 -11.72 5.88 11.86
C ASP A 43 -10.35 6.18 11.25
N ALA A 44 -9.66 5.13 10.77
CA ALA A 44 -8.39 5.25 10.06
C ALA A 44 -8.54 6.08 8.77
N LEU A 45 -9.63 5.89 8.01
CA LEU A 45 -9.92 6.69 6.81
C LEU A 45 -10.08 8.18 7.14
N THR A 46 -10.88 8.52 8.15
CA THR A 46 -11.06 9.92 8.55
C THR A 46 -9.77 10.57 9.04
N SER A 47 -8.93 9.81 9.76
CA SER A 47 -7.62 10.27 10.21
C SER A 47 -6.68 10.55 9.03
N ASP A 48 -6.61 9.62 8.07
CA ASP A 48 -5.76 9.76 6.87
C ASP A 48 -6.23 10.92 5.98
N LEU A 49 -7.55 11.12 5.82
CA LEU A 49 -8.10 12.28 5.11
C LEU A 49 -7.75 13.59 5.82
N SER A 50 -7.94 13.66 7.15
CA SER A 50 -7.57 14.85 7.94
C SER A 50 -6.07 15.15 7.82
N LEU A 51 -5.23 14.12 7.79
CA LEU A 51 -3.79 14.24 7.62
C LEU A 51 -3.46 14.85 6.25
N ILE A 52 -4.06 14.36 5.16
CA ILE A 52 -3.90 14.90 3.80
C ILE A 52 -4.34 16.37 3.73
N PHE A 53 -5.50 16.70 4.30
CA PHE A 53 -6.00 18.08 4.34
C PHE A 53 -5.12 18.99 5.21
N SER A 54 -4.38 18.46 6.18
CA SER A 54 -3.38 19.22 6.94
C SER A 54 -2.03 19.36 6.22
N GLY A 55 -1.85 18.67 5.07
CA GLY A 55 -0.60 18.65 4.31
C GLY A 55 0.38 17.57 4.75
N GLY A 56 -0.06 16.62 5.58
CA GLY A 56 0.71 15.43 5.96
C GLY A 56 0.64 14.32 4.91
N THR A 57 1.41 13.26 5.12
CA THR A 57 1.48 12.11 4.21
C THR A 57 0.91 10.84 4.83
N VAL A 58 0.09 10.12 4.06
CA VAL A 58 -0.52 8.86 4.49
C VAL A 58 0.54 7.77 4.58
N ASN A 59 0.59 7.07 5.73
CA ASN A 59 1.49 5.94 5.90
C ASN A 59 0.96 4.71 5.14
N GLN A 60 1.72 4.28 4.14
CA GLN A 60 1.41 3.13 3.26
C GLN A 60 1.78 1.77 3.86
N GLY A 61 2.41 1.73 5.04
CA GLY A 61 3.01 0.50 5.58
C GLY A 61 2.10 -0.72 5.62
N GLY A 62 0.84 -0.57 6.05
CA GLY A 62 -0.12 -1.69 6.10
C GLY A 62 -0.65 -2.10 4.72
N LEU A 63 -0.76 -1.15 3.80
CA LEU A 63 -1.33 -1.33 2.47
C LEU A 63 -0.36 -2.11 1.55
N ALA A 64 0.93 -1.78 1.63
CA ALA A 64 1.97 -2.52 0.91
C ALA A 64 2.07 -3.98 1.37
N THR A 65 1.94 -4.23 2.68
CA THR A 65 1.92 -5.59 3.23
C THR A 65 0.64 -6.36 2.86
N ALA A 66 -0.53 -5.71 2.87
CA ALA A 66 -1.79 -6.32 2.45
C ALA A 66 -1.80 -6.67 0.95
N GLN A 67 -1.39 -5.75 0.09
CA GLN A 67 -1.24 -6.00 -1.35
C GLN A 67 -0.19 -7.09 -1.65
N MET A 68 0.86 -7.16 -0.85
CA MET A 68 1.82 -8.27 -0.91
C MET A 68 1.17 -9.59 -0.52
N ALA A 69 0.36 -9.64 0.54
CA ALA A 69 -0.34 -10.85 0.97
C ALA A 69 -1.29 -11.41 -0.10
N GLU A 70 -1.88 -10.55 -0.95
CA GLU A 70 -2.74 -10.98 -2.05
C GLU A 70 -2.00 -11.48 -3.29
N ARG A 71 -0.66 -11.33 -3.36
CA ARG A 71 0.10 -11.83 -4.51
C ARG A 71 -0.03 -13.35 -4.63
N VAL A 72 -0.29 -13.79 -5.85
CA VAL A 72 -0.48 -15.20 -6.17
C VAL A 72 0.81 -15.77 -6.77
N TYR A 73 1.30 -16.85 -6.18
CA TYR A 73 2.38 -17.67 -6.70
C TYR A 73 1.83 -19.01 -7.18
N TYR A 74 2.41 -19.52 -8.26
CA TYR A 74 2.15 -20.83 -8.80
C TYR A 74 3.33 -21.72 -8.44
N ARG A 75 3.06 -22.87 -7.83
CA ARG A 75 4.04 -23.88 -7.46
C ARG A 75 3.75 -25.17 -8.20
N TRP A 76 4.76 -25.77 -8.81
CA TRP A 76 4.61 -27.06 -9.47
C TRP A 76 5.90 -27.88 -9.34
N THR A 77 5.79 -29.17 -9.60
CA THR A 77 6.94 -30.06 -9.68
C THR A 77 7.23 -30.31 -11.16
N ASP A 78 8.47 -30.11 -11.58
CA ASP A 78 8.88 -30.40 -12.95
C ASP A 78 9.06 -31.90 -13.22
N GLU A 79 9.34 -32.26 -14.47
CA GLU A 79 9.52 -33.66 -14.90
C GLU A 79 10.68 -34.37 -14.19
N ASN A 80 11.60 -33.61 -13.60
CA ASN A 80 12.75 -34.13 -12.86
C ASN A 80 12.48 -34.22 -11.35
N GLY A 81 11.25 -33.94 -10.90
CA GLY A 81 10.89 -33.93 -9.49
C GLY A 81 11.34 -32.67 -8.74
N ILE A 82 11.82 -31.64 -9.43
CA ILE A 82 12.30 -30.40 -8.81
C ILE A 82 11.12 -29.46 -8.61
N LEU A 83 11.07 -28.87 -7.42
CA LEU A 83 10.04 -27.91 -7.06
C LEU A 83 10.34 -26.54 -7.68
N GLN A 84 9.42 -26.05 -8.49
CA GLN A 84 9.48 -24.75 -9.16
C GLN A 84 8.40 -23.81 -8.61
N HIS A 85 8.65 -22.50 -8.69
CA HIS A 85 7.69 -21.46 -8.32
C HIS A 85 7.76 -20.28 -9.29
N SER A 86 6.63 -19.62 -9.55
CA SER A 86 6.55 -18.44 -10.41
C SER A 86 5.35 -17.56 -10.06
N GLU A 87 5.45 -16.25 -10.26
CA GLU A 87 4.32 -15.32 -10.18
C GLU A 87 3.40 -15.42 -11.41
N ARG A 88 3.92 -15.96 -12.52
CA ARG A 88 3.16 -16.15 -13.76
C ARG A 88 2.66 -17.58 -13.85
N ARG A 89 1.43 -17.73 -14.34
CA ARG A 89 0.80 -19.04 -14.53
C ARG A 89 1.68 -19.91 -15.44
N PRO A 90 2.16 -21.07 -14.96
CA PRO A 90 2.97 -21.98 -15.75
C PRO A 90 2.10 -22.69 -16.80
N ASN A 91 2.73 -23.10 -17.91
CA ASN A 91 2.10 -23.93 -18.94
C ASN A 91 2.24 -25.42 -18.60
N VAL A 92 1.71 -25.82 -17.43
CA VAL A 92 1.74 -27.20 -16.93
C VAL A 92 0.35 -27.56 -16.41
N ASP A 93 -0.03 -28.83 -16.52
CA ASP A 93 -1.39 -29.27 -16.13
C ASP A 93 -1.57 -29.31 -14.61
N ASN A 94 -0.51 -29.61 -13.87
CA ASN A 94 -0.53 -29.74 -12.41
C ASN A 94 0.27 -28.63 -11.76
N TYR A 95 -0.41 -27.59 -11.29
CA TYR A 95 0.16 -26.55 -10.46
C TYR A 95 -0.74 -26.24 -9.26
N GLN A 96 -0.14 -25.78 -8.17
CA GLN A 96 -0.82 -25.25 -7.00
C GLN A 96 -0.77 -23.73 -7.04
N THR A 97 -1.91 -23.11 -6.73
CA THR A 97 -2.02 -21.66 -6.56
C THR A 97 -1.90 -21.34 -5.07
N ILE A 98 -0.94 -20.51 -4.71
CA ILE A 98 -0.63 -20.16 -3.32
C ILE A 98 -0.64 -18.65 -3.20
N ARG A 99 -1.43 -18.11 -2.27
CA ARG A 99 -1.38 -16.67 -1.96
C ARG A 99 -0.24 -16.41 -0.99
N MET A 100 0.45 -15.29 -1.14
CA MET A 100 1.59 -14.95 -0.29
C MET A 100 1.19 -14.74 1.18
N GLY A 101 -0.06 -14.32 1.41
CA GLY A 101 -0.67 -14.27 2.75
C GLY A 101 -0.80 -15.66 3.37
N ASP A 102 -1.17 -16.67 2.60
CA ASP A 102 -1.29 -18.07 3.06
C ASP A 102 0.09 -18.67 3.34
N LEU A 103 1.09 -18.33 2.51
CA LEU A 103 2.50 -18.69 2.73
C LEU A 103 3.00 -18.20 4.09
N SER A 104 2.62 -16.99 4.54
CA SER A 104 3.08 -16.45 5.82
C SER A 104 2.60 -17.26 7.04
N ILE A 105 1.39 -17.83 6.95
CA ILE A 105 0.77 -18.61 8.03
C ILE A 105 1.33 -20.04 8.07
N ASP A 106 1.55 -20.65 6.91
CA ASP A 106 2.10 -22.00 6.83
C ASP A 106 3.63 -22.04 6.99
N ILE A 107 4.36 -21.00 6.57
CA ILE A 107 5.81 -20.87 6.81
C ILE A 107 6.11 -20.60 8.30
N GLN A 108 5.28 -19.82 9.00
CA GLN A 108 5.42 -19.66 10.46
C GLN A 108 5.21 -20.99 11.21
N LYS A 109 4.39 -21.89 10.68
CA LYS A 109 4.14 -23.22 11.28
C LYS A 109 5.15 -24.28 10.82
N SER A 110 5.79 -24.11 9.66
CA SER A 110 6.74 -25.09 9.10
C SER A 110 8.21 -24.79 9.40
N LEU A 111 8.55 -23.58 9.82
CA LEU A 111 9.92 -23.23 10.17
C LEU A 111 10.24 -23.64 11.61
N SER A 112 11.28 -24.46 11.78
CA SER A 112 11.87 -24.68 13.09
C SER A 112 12.45 -23.36 13.62
N GLN A 113 12.42 -23.14 14.94
CA GLN A 113 12.95 -21.90 15.55
C GLN A 113 14.41 -21.59 15.14
N GLU A 114 15.18 -22.63 14.79
CA GLU A 114 16.56 -22.52 14.35
C GLU A 114 16.70 -21.83 12.98
N GLU A 115 15.78 -22.05 12.04
CA GLU A 115 15.81 -21.45 10.71
C GLU A 115 15.37 -19.98 10.71
N ILE A 116 14.38 -19.65 11.55
CA ILE A 116 13.91 -18.26 11.75
C ILE A 116 15.05 -17.37 12.27
N SER A 117 15.87 -17.89 13.19
CA SER A 117 17.01 -17.16 13.76
C SER A 117 18.12 -16.86 12.73
N ARG A 118 18.22 -17.66 11.67
CA ARG A 118 19.22 -17.52 10.61
C ARG A 118 18.82 -16.47 9.57
N VAL A 119 17.51 -16.33 9.29
CA VAL A 119 16.98 -15.36 8.33
C VAL A 119 16.90 -13.96 8.93
N LEU A 120 16.57 -13.83 10.22
CA LEU A 120 16.46 -12.54 10.92
C LEU A 120 17.80 -11.91 11.34
N LYS A 121 18.94 -12.60 11.12
CA LYS A 121 20.28 -12.11 11.49
C LYS A 121 21.07 -11.46 10.34
N ARG A 122 20.42 -11.07 9.25
CA ARG A 122 21.02 -10.21 8.21
C ARG A 122 20.45 -8.81 8.27
#